data_AF-A0A9W7BSS1-F1
#
_entry.id   AF-A0A9W7BSS1-F1
#
_cell.length_a   1.000
_cell.length_b   1.000
_cell.length_c   1.000
_cell.angle_alpha   90.00
_cell.angle_beta   90.00
_cell.angle_gamma   90.00
#
_symmetry.space_group_name_H-M   'P 1'
#
loop_
_entity.id
_entity.type
_entity.pdbx_description
1 polymer ?
#
loop_
_entity_poly.entity_id
_entity_poly.type
_entity_poly.pdbx_seq_one_letter_code
_entity_poly.pdbx_strand_id
1 'polypeptide(L)'
;MNTELEHKLITEAANLAANRCSGSPTIVMVGANDLEVEQGGEEASNDPFNNVIMNLYPKSRAVLVEPVPHVFKMLSKHVSSLAPRVKPINSAICDATSSGMIDFTWVSEQFGIDNPGEAHWKKFQLASMAYSKNLYVEGYGIPEKYVISQKVKCDPPDVLLSTAGARPEDVTLLGVDTEGMDIVIVSEFFNLPNFHPIGVVWERKNENWAGKESHKGNPQGYTGLSLREMLLNKGYDIIEGKGSANTIAMKKGIIQPFVGTAF
;
A
#
# COMPACT_ATOMS: atom_id res chain seq x y z
N MET A 1 -2.82 -16.01 -10.56
CA MET A 1 -1.79 -15.09 -11.11
C MET A 1 -0.45 -15.59 -10.59
N ASN A 2 0.68 -15.50 -11.31
CA ASN A 2 1.93 -16.02 -10.75
C ASN A 2 2.47 -15.04 -9.69
N THR A 3 1.96 -15.15 -8.46
CA THR A 3 2.42 -14.45 -7.25
C THR A 3 3.94 -14.52 -7.09
N GLU A 4 4.55 -15.57 -7.65
CA GLU A 4 6.00 -15.75 -7.75
C GLU A 4 6.71 -14.60 -8.47
N LEU A 5 6.17 -14.09 -9.59
CA LEU A 5 6.83 -13.01 -10.35
C LEU A 5 6.75 -11.67 -9.60
N GLU A 6 5.58 -11.35 -9.04
CA GLU A 6 5.41 -10.15 -8.21
C GLU A 6 6.35 -10.22 -6.99
N HIS A 7 6.35 -11.34 -6.27
CA HIS A 7 7.29 -11.56 -5.17
C HIS A 7 8.74 -11.42 -5.61
N LYS A 8 9.11 -12.01 -6.75
CA LYS A 8 10.48 -11.93 -7.26
C LYS A 8 10.88 -10.49 -7.56
N LEU A 9 10.02 -9.72 -8.23
CA LEU A 9 10.31 -8.33 -8.58
C LEU A 9 10.42 -7.44 -7.33
N ILE A 10 9.53 -7.57 -6.34
CA ILE A 10 9.65 -6.80 -5.10
C ILE A 10 10.88 -7.24 -4.30
N THR A 11 11.16 -8.55 -4.25
CA THR A 11 12.36 -9.11 -3.62
C THR A 11 13.63 -8.53 -4.26
N GLU A 12 13.70 -8.49 -5.58
CA GLU A 12 14.82 -7.91 -6.33
C GLU A 12 14.93 -6.40 -6.13
N ALA A 13 13.81 -5.67 -6.19
CA ALA A 13 13.78 -4.23 -5.90
C ALA A 13 14.32 -3.94 -4.49
N ALA A 14 13.90 -4.71 -3.50
CA ALA A 14 14.36 -4.60 -2.14
C ALA A 14 15.84 -5.02 -1.99
N ASN A 15 16.32 -5.98 -2.79
CA ASN A 15 17.72 -6.45 -2.75
C ASN A 15 18.63 -5.38 -3.33
N LEU A 16 18.22 -4.79 -4.44
CA LEU A 16 18.90 -3.67 -5.08
C LEU A 16 18.96 -2.46 -4.16
N ALA A 17 17.86 -2.16 -3.47
CA ALA A 17 17.79 -1.15 -2.43
C ALA A 17 18.79 -1.42 -1.30
N ALA A 18 18.77 -2.62 -0.72
CA ALA A 18 19.66 -3.00 0.38
C ALA A 18 21.15 -2.98 -0.01
N ASN A 19 21.49 -3.35 -1.24
CA ASN A 19 22.88 -3.38 -1.72
C ASN A 19 23.44 -2.00 -2.08
N ARG A 20 22.59 -1.02 -2.40
CA ARG A 20 23.02 0.34 -2.79
C ARG A 20 22.99 1.34 -1.64
N CYS A 21 22.11 1.15 -0.67
CA CYS A 21 22.05 2.02 0.49
C CYS A 21 23.16 1.63 1.47
N SER A 22 24.04 2.55 1.80
CA SER A 22 25.08 2.37 2.84
C SER A 22 24.51 2.28 4.27
N GLY A 23 23.19 2.14 4.42
CA GLY A 23 22.45 2.07 5.66
C GLY A 23 21.23 1.17 5.57
N SER A 24 20.52 0.99 6.68
CA SER A 24 19.30 0.19 6.74
C SER A 24 18.21 0.80 5.84
N PRO A 25 17.73 0.08 4.80
CA PRO A 25 16.68 0.61 3.94
C PRO A 25 15.39 0.82 4.74
N THR A 26 14.67 1.92 4.48
CA THR A 26 13.35 2.16 5.08
C THR A 26 12.27 1.85 4.05
N ILE A 27 11.37 0.94 4.41
CA ILE A 27 10.22 0.57 3.60
C ILE A 27 8.99 1.24 4.21
N VAL A 28 8.17 1.88 3.38
CA VAL A 28 6.86 2.39 3.78
C VAL A 28 5.81 1.58 3.04
N MET A 29 4.87 0.97 3.77
CA MET A 29 3.72 0.29 3.19
C MET A 29 2.44 0.95 3.68
N VAL A 30 1.64 1.47 2.76
CA VAL A 30 0.34 2.09 3.03
C VAL A 30 -0.78 1.15 2.62
N GLY A 31 -1.70 0.87 3.53
CA GLY A 31 -2.66 -0.23 3.38
C GLY A 31 -2.03 -1.57 3.73
N ALA A 32 -1.28 -1.60 4.83
CA ALA A 32 -0.54 -2.78 5.25
C ALA A 32 -1.45 -3.92 5.75
N ASN A 33 -2.75 -3.64 6.00
CA ASN A 33 -3.71 -4.62 6.51
C ASN A 33 -3.17 -5.32 7.77
N ASP A 34 -3.45 -6.60 7.95
CA ASP A 34 -3.05 -7.39 9.12
C ASP A 34 -1.77 -8.21 8.91
N LEU A 35 -1.17 -8.19 7.71
CA LEU A 35 -0.05 -9.06 7.28
C LEU A 35 -0.32 -10.56 7.45
N GLU A 36 -1.57 -10.98 7.62
CA GLU A 36 -1.85 -12.40 7.81
C GLU A 36 -1.61 -13.17 6.52
N VAL A 37 -0.93 -14.32 6.64
CA VAL A 37 -0.76 -15.28 5.58
C VAL A 37 -1.84 -16.33 5.79
N GLU A 38 -2.82 -16.41 4.88
CA GLU A 38 -3.88 -17.42 4.98
C GLU A 38 -3.27 -18.82 5.19
N GLN A 39 -3.57 -19.45 6.34
CA GLN A 39 -3.14 -20.82 6.62
C GLN A 39 -4.00 -21.79 5.81
N GLY A 40 -3.58 -22.18 4.60
CA GLY A 40 -4.36 -23.15 3.84
C GLY A 40 -3.92 -23.52 2.43
N GLY A 41 -2.95 -22.85 1.81
CA GLY A 41 -2.50 -23.21 0.46
C GLY A 41 -1.30 -22.38 0.01
N GLU A 42 -0.73 -22.75 -1.13
CA GLU A 42 0.40 -22.07 -1.78
C GLU A 42 0.11 -20.59 -2.14
N GLU A 43 -1.12 -20.14 -1.95
CA GLU A 43 -1.52 -18.73 -2.00
C GLU A 43 -1.28 -18.08 -0.62
N ALA A 44 -0.01 -18.09 -0.21
CA ALA A 44 0.49 -17.22 0.85
C ALA A 44 0.10 -15.77 0.53
N SER A 45 -0.33 -15.01 1.54
CA SER A 45 -0.70 -13.58 1.51
C SER A 45 -0.48 -12.89 0.17
N ASN A 46 -1.56 -12.44 -0.46
CA ASN A 46 -1.52 -11.69 -1.70
C ASN A 46 -0.77 -10.36 -1.59
N ASP A 47 -0.39 -9.92 -0.38
CA ASP A 47 0.45 -8.75 -0.18
C ASP A 47 1.93 -9.13 -0.35
N PRO A 48 2.55 -8.73 -1.48
CA PRO A 48 3.92 -9.10 -1.79
C PRO A 48 4.96 -8.39 -0.88
N PHE A 49 4.55 -7.45 -0.04
CA PHE A 49 5.40 -6.79 0.95
C PHE A 49 5.65 -7.61 2.20
N ASN A 50 4.77 -8.55 2.54
CA ASN A 50 4.90 -9.35 3.76
C ASN A 50 6.21 -10.12 3.81
N ASN A 51 6.56 -10.80 2.72
CA ASN A 51 7.83 -11.52 2.64
C ASN A 51 9.05 -10.60 2.70
N VAL A 52 8.93 -9.38 2.15
CA VAL A 52 10.01 -8.40 2.14
C VAL A 52 10.29 -7.87 3.54
N ILE A 53 9.25 -7.53 4.28
CA ILE A 53 9.35 -6.98 5.64
C ILE A 53 9.79 -8.05 6.65
N MET A 54 9.19 -9.25 6.55
CA MET A 54 9.37 -10.32 7.53
C MET A 54 10.64 -11.13 7.32
N ASN A 55 10.96 -11.48 6.06
CA ASN A 55 11.94 -12.55 5.78
C ASN A 55 13.22 -12.04 5.10
N LEU A 56 13.13 -11.05 4.22
CA LEU A 56 14.24 -10.72 3.33
C LEU A 56 15.25 -9.73 3.92
N TYR A 57 14.84 -8.86 4.86
CA TYR A 57 15.73 -7.82 5.39
C TYR A 57 15.62 -7.67 6.90
N PRO A 58 16.28 -8.53 7.70
CA PRO A 58 16.28 -8.40 9.15
C PRO A 58 16.89 -7.07 9.66
N LYS A 59 17.56 -6.31 8.77
CA LYS A 59 18.14 -4.99 9.07
C LYS A 59 17.33 -3.80 8.51
N SER A 60 16.30 -4.01 7.69
CA SER A 60 15.48 -2.91 7.13
C SER A 60 14.60 -2.31 8.21
N ARG A 61 14.31 -1.01 8.15
CA ARG A 61 13.23 -0.39 8.92
C ARG A 61 11.94 -0.48 8.11
N ALA A 62 10.80 -0.61 8.77
CA ALA A 62 9.51 -0.56 8.09
C ALA A 62 8.52 0.36 8.81
N VAL A 63 7.75 1.11 8.04
CA VAL A 63 6.60 1.91 8.48
C VAL A 63 5.37 1.31 7.81
N LEU A 64 4.48 0.74 8.62
CA LEU A 64 3.30 0.02 8.14
C LEU A 64 2.07 0.83 8.53
N VAL A 65 1.26 1.22 7.57
CA VAL A 65 0.15 2.16 7.78
C VAL A 65 -1.17 1.44 7.55
N GLU A 66 -2.01 1.45 8.59
CA GLU A 66 -3.32 0.79 8.57
C GLU A 66 -4.34 1.62 9.36
N PRO A 67 -5.32 2.29 8.70
CA PRO A 67 -6.29 3.16 9.36
C PRO A 67 -7.41 2.42 10.10
N VAL A 68 -7.70 1.15 9.77
CA VAL A 68 -8.81 0.41 10.36
C VAL A 68 -8.44 -0.08 11.76
N PRO A 69 -9.11 0.38 12.84
CA PRO A 69 -8.62 0.14 14.20
C PRO A 69 -8.46 -1.34 14.60
N HIS A 70 -9.37 -2.21 14.15
CA HIS A 70 -9.32 -3.62 14.50
C HIS A 70 -8.24 -4.37 13.70
N VAL A 71 -8.07 -4.05 12.41
CA VAL A 71 -6.98 -4.58 11.56
C VAL A 71 -5.62 -4.08 12.06
N PHE A 72 -5.51 -2.79 12.39
CA PHE A 72 -4.30 -2.22 13.00
C PHE A 72 -3.89 -2.93 14.30
N LYS A 73 -4.86 -3.35 15.12
CA LYS A 73 -4.58 -4.13 16.34
C LYS A 73 -3.98 -5.50 16.01
N MET A 74 -4.45 -6.16 14.96
CA MET A 74 -3.88 -7.42 14.46
C MET A 74 -2.47 -7.21 13.90
N LEU A 75 -2.30 -6.22 13.02
CA LEU A 75 -1.01 -5.78 12.49
C LEU A 75 0.01 -5.54 13.61
N SER A 76 -0.36 -4.72 14.60
CA SER A 76 0.50 -4.37 15.73
C SER A 76 0.91 -5.59 16.55
N LYS A 77 0.00 -6.55 16.73
CA LYS A 77 0.32 -7.82 17.39
C LYS A 77 1.32 -8.62 16.57
N HIS A 78 1.12 -8.75 15.26
CA HIS A 78 1.99 -9.52 14.36
C HIS A 78 3.41 -8.97 14.29
N VAL A 79 3.58 -7.66 14.28
CA VAL A 79 4.91 -7.03 14.17
C VAL A 79 5.54 -6.66 15.51
N SER A 80 4.89 -6.95 16.64
CA SER A 80 5.38 -6.57 17.98
C SER A 80 6.78 -7.12 18.30
N SER A 81 7.09 -8.34 17.85
CA SER A 81 8.41 -8.97 18.02
C SER A 81 9.51 -8.35 17.16
N LEU A 82 9.13 -7.52 16.18
CA LEU A 82 10.04 -6.84 15.26
C LEU A 82 10.32 -5.39 15.70
N ALA A 83 9.79 -4.95 16.83
CA ALA A 83 10.11 -3.65 17.40
C ALA A 83 11.61 -3.57 17.81
N PRO A 84 12.26 -2.40 17.71
CA PRO A 84 11.73 -1.11 17.23
C PRO A 84 11.84 -0.92 15.71
N ARG A 85 12.26 -1.96 14.98
CA ARG A 85 12.60 -1.90 13.56
C ARG A 85 11.38 -1.69 12.66
N VAL A 86 10.28 -2.36 12.99
CA VAL A 86 8.99 -2.22 12.31
C VAL A 86 8.07 -1.38 13.18
N LYS A 87 7.50 -0.33 12.60
CA LYS A 87 6.59 0.59 13.28
C LYS A 87 5.23 0.59 12.57
N PRO A 88 4.19 0.00 13.17
CA PRO A 88 2.83 0.16 12.69
C PRO A 88 2.30 1.55 13.10
N ILE A 89 1.56 2.21 12.21
CA ILE A 89 0.88 3.49 12.44
C ILE A 89 -0.60 3.37 12.10
N ASN A 90 -1.47 3.74 13.05
CA ASN A 90 -2.92 3.77 12.87
C ASN A 90 -3.36 5.12 12.32
N SER A 91 -3.26 5.28 11.01
CA SER A 91 -3.63 6.52 10.31
C SER A 91 -3.91 6.23 8.84
N ALA A 92 -4.74 7.03 8.20
CA ALA A 92 -4.81 7.12 6.75
C ALA A 92 -3.78 8.15 6.25
N ILE A 93 -3.56 8.21 4.93
CA ILE A 93 -2.70 9.22 4.30
C ILE A 93 -3.55 10.20 3.50
N CYS A 94 -3.34 11.48 3.72
CA CYS A 94 -4.01 12.58 3.01
C CYS A 94 -3.02 13.68 2.66
N ASP A 95 -3.48 14.63 1.86
CA ASP A 95 -2.76 15.87 1.67
C ASP A 95 -2.68 16.70 2.96
N ALA A 96 -1.74 17.63 3.01
CA ALA A 96 -1.50 18.47 4.19
C ALA A 96 -2.69 19.34 4.59
N THR A 97 -3.58 19.69 3.66
CA THR A 97 -4.77 20.52 3.92
C THR A 97 -5.94 19.72 4.48
N SER A 98 -5.93 18.41 4.30
CA SER A 98 -6.96 17.46 4.75
C SER A 98 -6.57 16.71 6.05
N SER A 99 -5.46 17.09 6.69
CA SER A 99 -4.97 16.47 7.93
C SER A 99 -6.01 16.57 9.07
N GLY A 100 -6.15 15.48 9.85
CA GLY A 100 -7.06 15.43 10.98
C GLY A 100 -7.91 14.16 11.02
N MET A 101 -9.21 14.33 11.19
CA MET A 101 -10.16 13.22 11.27
C MET A 101 -11.05 13.20 10.03
N ILE A 102 -10.91 12.18 9.19
CA ILE A 102 -11.66 12.04 7.92
C ILE A 102 -12.65 10.90 8.01
N ASP A 103 -13.73 10.97 7.24
CA ASP A 103 -14.65 9.85 7.09
C ASP A 103 -13.97 8.70 6.33
N PHE A 104 -14.12 7.50 6.85
CA PHE A 104 -13.53 6.29 6.30
C PHE A 104 -14.53 5.15 6.42
N THR A 105 -14.64 4.32 5.39
CA THR A 105 -15.61 3.22 5.34
C THR A 105 -14.89 1.89 5.21
N TRP A 106 -15.31 0.89 6.00
CA TRP A 106 -14.69 -0.44 6.02
C TRP A 106 -15.69 -1.54 6.45
N VAL A 107 -15.30 -2.80 6.28
CA VAL A 107 -16.06 -3.97 6.73
C VAL A 107 -15.77 -4.28 8.21
N SER A 108 -16.80 -4.45 9.03
CA SER A 108 -16.67 -4.68 10.46
C SER A 108 -16.07 -6.04 10.80
N GLU A 109 -15.35 -6.12 11.94
CA GLU A 109 -14.84 -7.38 12.50
C GLU A 109 -15.95 -8.44 12.66
N GLN A 110 -17.17 -8.02 12.97
CA GLN A 110 -18.32 -8.92 13.12
C GLN A 110 -18.66 -9.67 11.81
N PHE A 111 -18.34 -9.12 10.64
CA PHE A 111 -18.53 -9.83 9.37
C PHE A 111 -17.68 -11.11 9.32
N GLY A 112 -16.41 -11.02 9.69
CA GLY A 112 -15.49 -12.16 9.72
C GLY A 112 -15.87 -13.19 10.79
N ILE A 113 -16.47 -12.75 11.90
CA ILE A 113 -16.99 -13.64 12.95
C ILE A 113 -18.23 -14.39 12.47
N ASP A 114 -19.18 -13.68 11.84
CA ASP A 114 -20.44 -14.26 11.38
C ASP A 114 -20.28 -15.09 10.09
N ASN A 115 -19.24 -14.82 9.31
CA ASN A 115 -18.97 -15.43 8.01
C ASN A 115 -17.52 -15.96 7.92
N PRO A 116 -17.13 -16.94 8.77
CA PRO A 116 -15.73 -17.39 8.85
C PRO A 116 -15.21 -18.01 7.54
N GLY A 117 -16.09 -18.53 6.70
CA GLY A 117 -15.77 -19.13 5.39
C GLY A 117 -15.60 -18.13 4.23
N GLU A 118 -15.83 -16.83 4.44
CA GLU A 118 -15.54 -15.82 3.43
C GLU A 118 -14.03 -15.60 3.28
N ALA A 119 -13.64 -15.11 2.09
CA ALA A 119 -12.25 -14.81 1.77
C ALA A 119 -11.64 -13.76 2.72
N HIS A 120 -10.36 -13.88 3.05
CA HIS A 120 -9.69 -12.97 4.00
C HIS A 120 -9.79 -11.51 3.60
N TRP A 121 -9.60 -11.20 2.32
CA TRP A 121 -9.69 -9.83 1.81
C TRP A 121 -11.04 -9.17 2.10
N LYS A 122 -12.15 -9.91 2.00
CA LYS A 122 -13.48 -9.38 2.34
C LYS A 122 -13.66 -9.09 3.82
N LYS A 123 -12.98 -9.87 4.67
CA LYS A 123 -13.10 -9.77 6.13
C LYS A 123 -12.26 -8.63 6.70
N PHE A 124 -11.09 -8.38 6.13
CA PHE A 124 -10.08 -7.53 6.78
C PHE A 124 -9.42 -6.48 5.88
N GLN A 125 -9.55 -6.56 4.55
CA GLN A 125 -8.80 -5.69 3.62
C GLN A 125 -9.70 -4.67 2.91
N LEU A 126 -11.02 -4.84 2.97
CA LEU A 126 -11.99 -3.93 2.37
C LEU A 126 -12.18 -2.66 3.20
N ALA A 127 -11.42 -1.61 2.86
CA ALA A 127 -11.52 -0.29 3.47
C ALA A 127 -11.09 0.84 2.52
N SER A 128 -11.72 2.02 2.59
CA SER A 128 -11.39 3.15 1.70
C SER A 128 -11.88 4.49 2.21
N MET A 129 -11.15 5.55 1.84
CA MET A 129 -11.55 6.96 1.98
C MET A 129 -12.53 7.40 0.88
N ALA A 130 -12.48 6.76 -0.28
CA ALA A 130 -13.19 7.23 -1.48
C ALA A 130 -14.57 6.61 -1.65
N TYR A 131 -14.81 5.46 -1.01
CA TYR A 131 -15.97 4.65 -1.33
C TYR A 131 -17.18 4.99 -0.47
N SER A 132 -18.30 5.17 -1.16
CA SER A 132 -19.61 5.14 -0.53
C SER A 132 -19.89 3.73 -0.01
N LYS A 133 -20.74 3.65 1.03
CA LYS A 133 -21.25 2.37 1.53
C LYS A 133 -21.81 1.47 0.43
N ASN A 134 -22.37 2.05 -0.63
CA ASN A 134 -22.98 1.30 -1.73
C ASN A 134 -21.98 0.42 -2.48
N LEU A 135 -20.70 0.80 -2.58
CA LEU A 135 -19.72 -0.08 -3.22
C LEU A 135 -19.55 -1.39 -2.45
N TYR A 136 -19.51 -1.32 -1.11
CA TYR A 136 -19.41 -2.50 -0.27
C TYR A 136 -20.67 -3.37 -0.36
N VAL A 137 -21.85 -2.74 -0.33
CA VAL A 137 -23.13 -3.45 -0.36
C VAL A 137 -23.41 -4.07 -1.72
N GLU A 138 -23.36 -3.28 -2.78
CA GLU A 138 -23.76 -3.71 -4.13
C GLU A 138 -22.59 -4.32 -4.91
N GLY A 139 -21.38 -3.77 -4.76
CA GLY A 139 -20.20 -4.22 -5.49
C GLY A 139 -19.56 -5.47 -4.89
N TYR A 140 -19.40 -5.50 -3.56
CA TYR A 140 -18.76 -6.61 -2.86
C TYR A 140 -19.74 -7.58 -2.18
N GLY A 141 -21.04 -7.26 -2.17
CA GLY A 141 -22.08 -8.10 -1.58
C GLY A 141 -22.02 -8.16 -0.05
N ILE A 142 -21.43 -7.14 0.60
CA ILE A 142 -21.33 -7.07 2.06
C ILE A 142 -22.65 -6.53 2.62
N PRO A 143 -23.37 -7.27 3.49
CA PRO A 143 -24.59 -6.74 4.08
C PRO A 143 -24.35 -5.41 4.81
N GLU A 144 -25.20 -4.41 4.59
CA GLU A 144 -25.01 -3.04 5.10
C GLU A 144 -24.74 -2.96 6.60
N LYS A 145 -25.34 -3.86 7.40
CA LYS A 145 -25.10 -3.95 8.85
C LYS A 145 -23.63 -4.19 9.24
N TYR A 146 -22.81 -4.67 8.31
CA TYR A 146 -21.37 -4.87 8.51
C TYR A 146 -20.52 -3.74 7.92
N VAL A 147 -21.11 -2.77 7.22
CA VAL A 147 -20.38 -1.65 6.61
C VAL A 147 -20.35 -0.49 7.61
N ILE A 148 -19.18 -0.23 8.18
CA ILE A 148 -18.95 0.84 9.15
C ILE A 148 -18.42 2.06 8.41
N SER A 149 -18.98 3.23 8.71
CA SER A 149 -18.37 4.52 8.36
C SER A 149 -18.11 5.29 9.65
N GLN A 150 -16.85 5.59 9.93
CA GLN A 150 -16.42 6.32 11.10
C GLN A 150 -15.22 7.20 10.75
N LYS A 151 -14.92 8.14 11.64
CA LYS A 151 -13.76 8.99 11.45
C LYS A 151 -12.48 8.30 11.88
N VAL A 152 -11.48 8.30 11.03
CA VAL A 152 -10.12 7.83 11.34
C VAL A 152 -9.14 8.99 11.28
N LYS A 153 -8.01 8.82 11.98
CA LYS A 153 -6.90 9.77 11.86
C LYS A 153 -6.37 9.72 10.44
N CYS A 154 -6.04 10.87 9.89
CA CYS A 154 -5.36 11.00 8.62
C CYS A 154 -4.21 11.99 8.75
N ASP A 155 -3.01 11.53 8.41
CA ASP A 155 -1.79 12.31 8.50
C ASP A 155 -1.17 12.51 7.10
N PRO A 156 -0.59 13.68 6.83
CA PRO A 156 0.23 13.85 5.65
C PRO A 156 1.53 13.05 5.75
N PRO A 157 2.16 12.71 4.60
CA PRO A 157 3.36 11.87 4.56
C PRO A 157 4.53 12.34 5.43
N ASP A 158 4.74 13.65 5.59
CA ASP A 158 5.81 14.20 6.44
C ASP A 158 5.57 13.91 7.93
N VAL A 159 4.33 14.09 8.39
CA VAL A 159 3.91 13.77 9.77
C VAL A 159 4.02 12.26 10.03
N LEU A 160 3.62 11.43 9.05
CA LEU A 160 3.78 9.97 9.12
C LEU A 160 5.25 9.57 9.32
N LEU A 161 6.13 10.06 8.44
CA LEU A 161 7.56 9.72 8.48
C LEU A 161 8.22 10.24 9.76
N SER A 162 7.89 11.45 10.18
CA SER A 162 8.37 12.03 11.45
C SER A 162 7.94 11.19 12.66
N THR A 163 6.68 10.73 12.70
CA THR A 163 6.18 9.81 13.73
C THR A 163 6.97 8.50 13.76
N ALA A 164 7.37 7.98 12.60
CA ALA A 164 8.23 6.83 12.49
C ALA A 164 9.72 7.11 12.82
N GLY A 165 10.12 8.37 12.99
CA GLY A 165 11.52 8.78 13.11
C GLY A 165 12.31 8.53 11.83
N ALA A 166 11.67 8.72 10.68
CA ALA A 166 12.25 8.61 9.35
C ALA A 166 12.13 9.97 8.63
N ARG A 167 12.97 10.19 7.63
CA ARG A 167 12.90 11.35 6.74
C ARG A 167 12.54 10.90 5.32
N PRO A 168 12.05 11.81 4.45
CA PRO A 168 11.71 11.47 3.08
C PRO A 168 12.86 10.80 2.31
N GLU A 169 14.09 11.28 2.50
CA GLU A 169 15.30 10.71 1.87
C GLU A 169 15.72 9.33 2.41
N ASP A 170 15.19 8.90 3.56
CA ASP A 170 15.48 7.58 4.12
C ASP A 170 14.61 6.48 3.48
N VAL A 171 13.50 6.86 2.83
CA VAL A 171 12.54 5.92 2.21
C VAL A 171 13.13 5.35 0.94
N THR A 172 13.34 4.03 0.94
CA THR A 172 13.93 3.30 -0.18
C THR A 172 12.87 2.66 -1.07
N LEU A 173 11.78 2.18 -0.47
CA LEU A 173 10.67 1.54 -1.16
C LEU A 173 9.35 2.07 -0.59
N LEU A 174 8.43 2.46 -1.47
CA LEU A 174 7.06 2.83 -1.13
C LEU A 174 6.10 1.79 -1.73
N GLY A 175 5.33 1.11 -0.89
CA GLY A 175 4.19 0.29 -1.28
C GLY A 175 2.89 1.00 -0.93
N VAL A 176 1.93 0.98 -1.85
CA VAL A 176 0.60 1.55 -1.62
C VAL A 176 -0.45 0.58 -2.15
N ASP A 177 -1.34 0.14 -1.27
CA ASP A 177 -2.51 -0.67 -1.60
C ASP A 177 -3.71 -0.11 -0.85
N THR A 178 -4.41 0.84 -1.46
CA THR A 178 -5.41 1.66 -0.75
C THR A 178 -6.74 1.76 -1.46
N GLU A 179 -7.10 0.72 -2.20
CA GLU A 179 -8.46 0.51 -2.71
C GLU A 179 -9.00 1.79 -3.40
N GLY A 180 -8.24 2.31 -4.37
CA GLY A 180 -8.63 3.48 -5.17
C GLY A 180 -7.90 4.79 -4.87
N MET A 181 -7.07 4.85 -3.82
CA MET A 181 -6.39 6.09 -3.40
C MET A 181 -4.90 6.12 -3.73
N ASP A 182 -4.41 5.13 -4.48
CA ASP A 182 -2.99 4.88 -4.69
C ASP A 182 -2.29 6.07 -5.36
N ILE A 183 -2.89 6.61 -6.43
CA ILE A 183 -2.34 7.78 -7.14
C ILE A 183 -2.24 9.02 -6.26
N VAL A 184 -3.24 9.27 -5.41
CA VAL A 184 -3.28 10.44 -4.53
C VAL A 184 -2.16 10.31 -3.51
N ILE A 185 -2.08 9.16 -2.84
CA ILE A 185 -1.09 8.89 -1.81
C ILE A 185 0.33 8.95 -2.38
N VAL A 186 0.60 8.28 -3.51
CA VAL A 186 1.92 8.35 -4.13
C VAL A 186 2.26 9.80 -4.52
N SER A 187 1.31 10.55 -5.07
CA SER A 187 1.54 11.96 -5.42
C SER A 187 1.92 12.80 -4.20
N GLU A 188 1.24 12.63 -3.06
CA GLU A 188 1.55 13.33 -1.81
C GLU A 188 2.96 13.00 -1.30
N PHE A 189 3.39 11.74 -1.40
CA PHE A 189 4.78 11.39 -1.08
C PHE A 189 5.78 12.09 -2.01
N PHE A 190 5.53 12.12 -3.33
CA PHE A 190 6.41 12.80 -4.29
C PHE A 190 6.39 14.34 -4.21
N ASN A 191 5.43 14.92 -3.48
CA ASN A 191 5.41 16.35 -3.14
C ASN A 191 6.37 16.68 -1.99
N LEU A 192 6.81 15.69 -1.21
CA LEU A 192 7.79 15.90 -0.15
C LEU A 192 9.17 16.25 -0.73
N PRO A 193 9.88 17.25 -0.16
CA PRO A 193 11.24 17.54 -0.57
C PRO A 193 12.15 16.35 -0.28
N ASN A 194 13.05 16.06 -1.22
CA ASN A 194 14.03 14.96 -1.15
C ASN A 194 13.44 13.54 -1.16
N PHE A 195 12.14 13.38 -1.38
CA PHE A 195 11.53 12.06 -1.53
C PHE A 195 11.85 11.46 -2.89
N HIS A 196 12.78 10.50 -2.91
CA HIS A 196 13.28 9.87 -4.14
C HIS A 196 13.50 8.37 -3.96
N PRO A 197 12.43 7.59 -3.65
CA PRO A 197 12.56 6.17 -3.39
C PRO A 197 13.15 5.45 -4.61
N ILE A 198 13.85 4.35 -4.36
CA ILE A 198 14.39 3.51 -5.41
C ILE A 198 13.27 2.77 -6.14
N GLY A 199 12.22 2.39 -5.42
CA GLY A 199 11.06 1.69 -5.96
C GLY A 199 9.73 2.20 -5.43
N VAL A 200 8.69 2.06 -6.24
CA VAL A 200 7.29 2.27 -5.88
C VAL A 200 6.50 1.06 -6.35
N VAL A 201 5.60 0.53 -5.53
CA VAL A 201 4.69 -0.56 -5.89
C VAL A 201 3.27 -0.13 -5.58
N TRP A 202 2.34 -0.40 -6.48
CA TRP A 202 0.93 -0.09 -6.29
C TRP A 202 0.01 -1.06 -7.05
N GLU A 203 -1.26 -1.15 -6.65
CA GLU A 203 -2.25 -1.91 -7.39
C GLU A 203 -2.76 -1.13 -8.62
N ARG A 204 -2.54 -1.68 -9.82
CA ARG A 204 -2.97 -1.06 -11.09
C ARG A 204 -4.48 -1.07 -11.28
N LYS A 205 -5.18 -2.07 -10.73
CA LYS A 205 -6.63 -2.23 -10.96
C LYS A 205 -7.41 -0.98 -10.57
N ASN A 206 -6.89 -0.26 -9.58
CA ASN A 206 -7.50 0.92 -8.98
C ASN A 206 -7.32 2.20 -9.82
N GLU A 207 -6.33 2.26 -10.73
CA GLU A 207 -6.10 3.41 -11.60
C GLU A 207 -7.31 3.71 -12.51
N ASN A 208 -7.94 2.66 -13.05
CA ASN A 208 -9.11 2.81 -13.91
C ASN A 208 -10.40 3.12 -13.15
N TRP A 209 -10.44 2.82 -11.85
CA TRP A 209 -11.62 3.05 -11.03
C TRP A 209 -11.68 4.50 -10.52
N ALA A 210 -10.56 5.00 -10.01
CA ALA A 210 -10.45 6.39 -9.56
C ALA A 210 -10.85 7.38 -10.66
N GLY A 211 -10.47 7.13 -11.91
CA GLY A 211 -10.87 7.95 -13.06
C GLY A 211 -12.38 7.93 -13.39
N LYS A 212 -13.13 6.91 -12.99
CA LYS A 212 -14.58 6.81 -13.29
C LYS A 212 -15.46 7.41 -12.20
N GLU A 213 -15.09 7.29 -10.93
CA GLU A 213 -15.89 7.81 -9.81
C GLU A 213 -15.50 9.22 -9.37
N SER A 214 -14.21 9.63 -9.52
CA SER A 214 -13.77 10.98 -9.17
C SER A 214 -14.50 12.09 -9.95
N HIS A 215 -15.07 11.78 -11.11
CA HIS A 215 -15.83 12.72 -11.93
C HIS A 215 -17.21 13.10 -11.39
N LYS A 216 -17.73 12.42 -10.35
CA LYS A 216 -19.06 12.73 -9.78
C LYS A 216 -19.05 13.55 -8.49
N GLY A 217 -17.88 13.96 -8.00
CA GLY A 217 -17.86 14.84 -6.81
C GLY A 217 -16.53 14.99 -6.08
N ASN A 218 -15.40 14.51 -6.61
CA ASN A 218 -14.11 14.79 -5.98
C ASN A 218 -13.57 16.14 -6.48
N PRO A 219 -13.52 17.21 -5.66
CA PRO A 219 -13.01 18.52 -6.07
C PRO A 219 -11.51 18.52 -6.38
N GLN A 220 -10.78 17.44 -6.07
CA GLN A 220 -9.34 17.35 -6.33
C GLN A 220 -8.97 16.93 -7.75
N GLY A 221 -9.96 16.73 -8.64
CA GLY A 221 -9.81 16.61 -10.11
C GLY A 221 -8.39 16.37 -10.62
N TYR A 222 -7.87 15.14 -10.45
CA TYR A 222 -6.61 14.72 -11.05
C TYR A 222 -6.80 14.66 -12.57
N THR A 223 -6.69 15.82 -13.19
CA THR A 223 -6.80 16.04 -14.62
C THR A 223 -5.38 16.10 -15.17
N GLY A 224 -4.82 14.96 -15.54
CA GLY A 224 -3.81 15.02 -16.59
C GLY A 224 -2.80 13.90 -16.70
N LEU A 225 -2.51 13.15 -15.65
CA LEU A 225 -1.53 12.06 -15.72
C LEU A 225 -1.97 10.88 -14.87
N SER A 226 -1.92 9.69 -15.46
CA SER A 226 -1.92 8.43 -14.72
C SER A 226 -0.70 8.35 -13.80
N LEU A 227 -0.78 7.55 -12.73
CA LEU A 227 0.35 7.30 -11.84
C LEU A 227 1.59 6.79 -12.62
N ARG A 228 1.35 5.94 -13.62
CA ARG A 228 2.34 5.51 -14.61
C ARG A 228 3.07 6.68 -15.29
N GLU A 229 2.34 7.62 -15.87
CA GLU A 229 2.93 8.77 -16.57
C GLU A 229 3.68 9.71 -15.61
N MET A 230 3.15 9.90 -14.41
CA MET A 230 3.85 10.65 -13.35
C MET A 230 5.22 10.01 -13.04
N LEU A 231 5.27 8.70 -12.82
CA LEU A 231 6.50 7.99 -12.46
C LEU A 231 7.51 7.97 -13.63
N LEU A 232 7.04 7.80 -14.87
CA LEU A 232 7.89 7.93 -16.06
C LEU A 232 8.55 9.31 -16.15
N ASN A 233 7.78 10.38 -15.92
CA ASN A 233 8.26 11.77 -15.91
C ASN A 233 9.24 12.04 -14.76
N LYS A 234 9.11 11.32 -13.63
CA LYS A 234 10.04 11.37 -12.50
C LYS A 234 11.30 10.50 -12.70
N GLY A 235 11.45 9.85 -13.86
CA GLY A 235 12.64 9.09 -14.21
C GLY A 235 12.63 7.66 -13.67
N TYR A 236 11.46 7.04 -13.56
CA TYR A 236 11.32 5.62 -13.24
C TYR A 236 11.07 4.80 -14.53
N ASP A 237 11.51 3.55 -14.50
CA ASP A 237 11.11 2.49 -15.43
C ASP A 237 9.96 1.70 -14.82
N ILE A 238 8.94 1.42 -15.63
CA ILE A 238 7.73 0.71 -15.21
C ILE A 238 7.87 -0.76 -15.58
N ILE A 239 7.69 -1.64 -14.60
CA ILE A 239 7.67 -3.09 -14.76
C ILE A 239 6.24 -3.57 -14.51
N GLU A 240 5.64 -4.16 -15.53
CA GLU A 240 4.30 -4.73 -15.46
C GLU A 240 4.39 -6.23 -15.73
N GLY A 241 3.93 -7.05 -14.77
CA GLY A 241 3.70 -8.46 -15.03
C GLY A 241 2.45 -8.65 -15.88
N LYS A 242 2.49 -9.57 -16.85
CA LYS A 242 1.28 -9.93 -17.61
C LYS A 242 0.25 -10.56 -16.66
N GLY A 243 -0.90 -9.91 -16.51
CA GLY A 243 -1.95 -10.33 -15.59
C GLY A 243 -1.72 -9.92 -14.13
N SER A 244 -0.63 -9.23 -13.80
CA SER A 244 -0.30 -8.67 -12.48
C SER A 244 -1.38 -7.68 -12.03
N ALA A 245 -1.79 -7.77 -10.76
CA ALA A 245 -2.59 -6.73 -10.11
C ALA A 245 -1.69 -5.56 -9.74
N ASN A 246 -0.46 -5.86 -9.33
CA ASN A 246 0.53 -4.88 -8.92
C ASN A 246 1.34 -4.35 -10.11
N THR A 247 1.78 -3.10 -10.01
CA THR A 247 2.77 -2.49 -10.90
C THR A 247 3.94 -2.00 -10.06
N ILE A 248 5.14 -2.14 -10.59
CA ILE A 248 6.37 -1.73 -9.92
C ILE A 248 7.05 -0.68 -10.79
N ALA A 249 7.41 0.46 -10.19
CA ALA A 249 8.25 1.47 -10.80
C ALA A 249 9.60 1.48 -10.09
N MET A 250 10.69 1.43 -10.85
CA MET A 250 12.06 1.49 -10.32
C MET A 250 12.81 2.65 -10.92
N LYS A 251 13.61 3.36 -10.13
CA LYS A 251 14.39 4.49 -10.64
C LYS A 251 15.33 4.05 -11.78
N LYS A 252 15.36 4.83 -12.87
CA LYS A 252 16.17 4.51 -14.07
C LYS A 252 17.63 4.23 -13.73
N GLY A 253 18.19 3.21 -14.41
CA GLY A 253 19.59 2.79 -14.21
C GLY A 253 19.83 1.91 -12.99
N ILE A 254 18.78 1.54 -12.24
CA ILE A 254 18.87 0.53 -11.18
C ILE A 254 18.69 -0.87 -11.74
N ILE A 255 17.75 -1.04 -12.66
CA ILE A 255 17.54 -2.27 -13.41
C ILE A 255 18.56 -2.28 -14.56
N GLN A 256 19.71 -2.94 -14.39
CA GLN A 256 20.44 -3.41 -15.57
C GLN A 256 19.52 -4.37 -16.35
N PRO A 257 19.59 -4.41 -17.68
CA PRO A 257 18.59 -5.09 -18.48
C PRO A 257 18.44 -6.55 -18.03
N PHE A 258 17.34 -6.85 -17.35
CA PHE A 258 16.73 -8.19 -17.30
C PHE A 258 16.26 -8.63 -18.71
N VAL A 259 16.45 -7.77 -19.71
CA VAL A 259 16.30 -7.97 -21.15
C VAL A 259 17.34 -8.98 -21.65
N GLY A 260 17.17 -10.24 -21.29
CA GLY A 260 17.98 -11.35 -21.76
C GLY A 260 17.30 -12.71 -21.58
N THR A 261 16.36 -12.82 -20.65
CA THR A 261 15.49 -13.99 -20.50
C THR A 261 14.06 -13.54 -20.72
N ALA A 262 13.46 -13.96 -21.83
CA ALA A 262 12.01 -13.81 -22.02
C ALA A 262 11.30 -14.51 -20.84
N PHE A 263 10.48 -13.77 -20.11
CA PHE A 263 9.62 -14.25 -19.03
C PHE A 263 8.16 -14.29 -19.51
#